data_AF-A0A940B2X4-F1
#
_entry.id   AF-A0A940B2X4-F1
#
_cell.length_a   1.000
_cell.length_b   1.000
_cell.length_c   1.000
_cell.angle_alpha   90.00
_cell.angle_beta   90.00
_cell.angle_gamma   90.00
#
_symmetry.space_group_name_H-M   'P 1'
#
loop_
_entity.id
_entity.type
_entity.pdbx_description
1 polymer ?
#
loop_
_entity_poly.entity_id
_entity_poly.type
_entity_poly.pdbx_seq_one_letter_code
_entity_poly.pdbx_strand_id
1 'polypeptide(L)'
;MAFKHSLIFFAFLFLISSCAYSGARKFPDVPEEEFKIEEMNFDEDFKEFAEGDMNYTVGVGDEIKVTIYGNPQDSTQTTALGEIVGYAVDENGEINIPLLKQIKVAGLTRREIIEKLEEGYSKFIKDPHIMFDIVKYGSKFYYVVGNVKNAGKNPIKVNTNMLEAVTGMVPSSTSEKGSIEFVYLKRGETVLPISISEIATGKRDFSKYYLKDGDTFYVPAPSANRVYILGEVKNPGAFEMNSANYTMIDIIADAGGLVQPNAADGRIYMVRQTGGKHLLIQFHFDDIMTGKAGQVRLMPGDRVYVATMALVSYNRIIQQIAPTFSLLYTGTLLYNNWTK
;
A
#
# COMPACT_ATOMS: atom_id res chain seq x y z
N MET A 1 -10.97 5.97 87.88
CA MET A 1 -11.34 7.28 87.31
C MET A 1 -10.68 7.42 85.93
N ALA A 2 -11.13 6.62 84.97
CA ALA A 2 -10.48 6.46 83.67
C ALA A 2 -11.54 6.29 82.59
N PHE A 3 -12.17 7.39 82.14
CA PHE A 3 -13.07 7.38 80.99
C PHE A 3 -13.38 8.83 80.59
N LYS A 4 -12.40 9.58 80.06
CA LYS A 4 -12.68 10.92 79.49
C LYS A 4 -11.80 11.37 78.33
N HIS A 5 -10.83 10.57 77.89
CA HIS A 5 -9.91 10.97 76.81
C HIS A 5 -10.04 10.15 75.51
N SER A 6 -11.00 9.20 75.42
CA SER A 6 -11.18 8.39 74.19
C SER A 6 -12.18 8.98 73.18
N LEU A 7 -13.01 9.96 73.57
CA LEU A 7 -14.09 10.46 72.69
C LEU A 7 -13.66 11.60 71.74
N ILE A 8 -12.51 12.25 71.98
CA ILE A 8 -12.07 13.40 71.17
C ILE A 8 -11.24 12.94 69.95
N PHE A 9 -10.70 11.72 69.95
CA PHE A 9 -9.94 11.20 68.81
C PHE A 9 -10.84 10.65 67.68
N PHE A 10 -12.07 10.23 67.99
CA PHE A 10 -13.00 9.71 66.99
C PHE A 10 -13.78 10.80 66.22
N ALA A 11 -13.86 12.02 66.78
CA ALA A 11 -14.49 13.16 66.12
C ALA A 11 -13.57 13.85 65.08
N PHE A 12 -12.26 13.63 65.16
CA PHE A 12 -11.29 14.20 64.21
C PHE A 12 -11.08 13.30 62.98
N LEU A 13 -11.42 12.01 63.06
CA LEU A 13 -11.31 11.07 61.94
C LEU A 13 -12.51 11.13 60.96
N PHE A 14 -13.60 11.79 61.35
CA PHE A 14 -14.81 11.96 60.52
C PHE A 14 -14.86 13.30 59.75
N LEU A 15 -13.89 14.19 59.96
CA LEU A 15 -13.82 15.50 59.29
C LEU A 15 -12.89 15.54 58.07
N ILE A 16 -12.27 14.41 57.68
CA ILE A 16 -11.40 14.32 56.50
C ILE A 16 -12.10 13.62 55.31
N SER A 17 -13.33 13.12 55.47
CA SER A 17 -14.09 12.46 54.37
C SER A 17 -15.03 13.39 53.59
N SER A 18 -14.97 14.71 53.79
CA SER A 18 -15.86 15.67 53.11
C SER A 18 -15.12 16.71 52.27
N CYS A 19 -14.14 16.27 51.47
CA CYS A 19 -13.89 16.94 50.20
C CYS A 19 -14.79 16.27 49.16
N ALA A 20 -16.05 16.70 49.11
CA ALA A 20 -16.88 16.53 47.93
C ALA A 20 -16.17 17.23 46.77
N TYR A 21 -15.48 16.44 45.93
CA TYR A 21 -14.89 16.91 44.69
C TYR A 21 -16.02 17.19 43.69
N SER A 22 -16.72 18.31 43.85
CA SER A 22 -17.63 18.86 42.84
C SER A 22 -16.79 19.54 41.75
N GLY A 23 -16.15 18.72 40.94
CA GLY A 23 -15.26 19.15 39.89
C GLY A 23 -15.31 18.22 38.68
N ALA A 24 -16.44 17.57 38.43
CA ALA A 24 -16.71 17.02 37.11
C ALA A 24 -16.88 18.21 36.15
N ARG A 25 -15.77 18.70 35.60
CA ARG A 25 -15.83 19.48 34.36
C ARG A 25 -16.56 18.58 33.36
N LYS A 26 -17.78 18.99 32.98
CA LYS A 26 -18.42 18.47 31.79
C LYS A 26 -17.42 18.77 30.67
N PHE A 27 -16.78 17.72 30.17
CA PHE A 27 -15.84 17.87 29.07
C PHE A 27 -16.63 18.41 27.88
N PRO A 28 -16.06 19.35 27.10
CA PRO A 28 -16.71 19.78 25.88
C PRO A 28 -16.95 18.54 25.03
N ASP A 29 -18.18 18.41 24.52
CA ASP A 29 -18.50 17.40 23.52
C ASP A 29 -17.44 17.50 22.42
N VAL A 30 -16.84 16.37 22.07
CA VAL A 30 -15.97 16.30 20.90
C VAL A 30 -16.80 16.86 19.76
N PRO A 31 -16.34 17.89 19.03
CA PRO A 31 -17.08 18.39 17.90
C PRO A 31 -17.42 17.20 17.02
N GLU A 32 -18.71 17.00 16.76
CA GLU A 32 -19.19 16.21 15.62
C GLU A 32 -18.79 16.94 14.32
N GLU A 33 -17.52 17.37 14.19
CA GLU A 33 -16.96 17.48 12.86
C GLU A 33 -17.00 16.04 12.35
N GLU A 34 -18.04 15.77 11.56
CA GLU A 34 -18.25 14.54 10.82
C GLU A 34 -16.92 14.17 10.18
N PHE A 35 -16.18 13.29 10.84
CA PHE A 35 -15.09 12.59 10.22
C PHE A 35 -15.77 11.76 9.15
N LYS A 36 -15.81 12.31 7.93
CA LYS A 36 -16.28 11.58 6.76
C LYS A 36 -15.44 10.33 6.69
N ILE A 37 -16.05 9.21 7.06
CA ILE A 37 -15.57 7.90 6.71
C ILE A 37 -15.80 7.86 5.20
N GLU A 38 -14.79 8.23 4.43
CA GLU A 38 -14.75 7.81 3.03
C GLU A 38 -14.63 6.29 3.10
N GLU A 39 -15.74 5.61 2.86
CA GLU A 39 -15.69 4.19 2.53
C GLU A 39 -14.75 4.06 1.35
N MET A 40 -13.62 3.35 1.54
CA MET A 40 -12.74 3.02 0.42
C MET A 40 -13.57 2.20 -0.56
N ASN A 41 -14.00 2.85 -1.64
CA ASN A 41 -14.69 2.18 -2.70
C ASN A 41 -13.64 1.49 -3.57
N PHE A 42 -13.30 0.26 -3.17
CA PHE A 42 -12.32 -0.60 -3.84
C PHE A 42 -12.58 -0.84 -5.33
N ASP A 43 -13.77 -0.54 -5.85
CA ASP A 43 -14.02 -0.63 -7.29
C ASP A 43 -13.78 0.72 -7.99
N GLU A 44 -13.95 1.85 -7.29
CA GLU A 44 -13.58 3.17 -7.79
C GLU A 44 -12.09 3.44 -7.74
N ASP A 45 -11.40 3.05 -6.65
CA ASP A 45 -9.95 3.20 -6.54
C ASP A 45 -9.21 2.42 -7.64
N PHE A 46 -9.81 1.33 -8.12
CA PHE A 46 -9.26 0.52 -9.21
C PHE A 46 -9.65 1.02 -10.61
N LYS A 47 -10.58 1.98 -10.76
CA LYS A 47 -10.93 2.54 -12.09
C LYS A 47 -9.71 3.19 -12.75
N GLU A 48 -8.94 3.96 -11.99
CA GLU A 48 -7.69 4.59 -12.46
C GLU A 48 -6.63 3.56 -12.90
N PHE A 49 -6.75 2.32 -12.41
CA PHE A 49 -5.85 1.21 -12.70
C PHE A 49 -6.37 0.26 -13.79
N ALA A 50 -7.67 0.23 -14.05
CA ALA A 50 -8.31 -0.60 -15.07
C ALA A 50 -8.16 -0.03 -16.49
N GLU A 51 -8.03 1.29 -16.63
CA GLU A 51 -7.84 1.98 -17.90
C GLU A 51 -6.37 1.96 -18.35
N GLY A 52 -5.83 0.74 -18.51
CA GLY A 52 -4.57 0.52 -19.20
C GLY A 52 -4.79 0.40 -20.69
N ASP A 53 -4.06 1.18 -21.49
CA ASP A 53 -4.04 1.00 -22.94
C ASP A 53 -3.35 -0.34 -23.24
N MET A 54 -4.09 -1.32 -23.77
CA MET A 54 -3.56 -2.64 -24.16
C MET A 54 -2.39 -2.53 -25.15
N ASN A 55 -2.31 -1.40 -25.85
CA ASN A 55 -1.37 -1.21 -26.94
C ASN A 55 -0.12 -0.49 -26.46
N TYR A 56 0.95 -1.27 -26.30
CA TYR A 56 2.27 -0.69 -26.09
C TYR A 56 2.65 0.23 -27.27
N THR A 57 2.87 1.50 -26.96
CA THR A 57 3.47 2.47 -27.88
C THR A 57 4.98 2.49 -27.72
N VAL A 58 5.71 2.57 -28.83
CA VAL A 58 7.17 2.69 -28.79
C VAL A 58 7.56 4.04 -28.19
N GLY A 59 8.62 4.07 -27.40
CA GLY A 59 9.14 5.30 -26.81
C GLY A 59 10.66 5.42 -26.93
N VAL A 60 11.18 6.57 -26.51
CA VAL A 60 12.61 6.85 -26.46
C VAL A 60 13.33 5.80 -25.61
N GLY A 61 14.43 5.24 -26.12
CA GLY A 61 15.20 4.19 -25.44
C GLY A 61 14.78 2.76 -25.77
N ASP A 62 13.66 2.54 -26.46
CA ASP A 62 13.34 1.22 -27.02
C ASP A 62 14.30 0.85 -28.14
N GLU A 63 14.53 -0.45 -28.34
CA GLU A 63 15.28 -0.96 -29.50
C GLU A 63 14.38 -1.90 -30.31
N ILE A 64 14.29 -1.63 -31.61
CA ILE A 64 13.34 -2.27 -32.50
C ILE A 64 14.05 -2.99 -33.65
N LYS A 65 13.60 -4.19 -33.95
CA LYS A 65 14.02 -4.96 -35.12
C LYS A 65 13.00 -4.73 -36.22
N VAL A 66 13.49 -4.28 -37.36
CA VAL A 66 12.71 -4.19 -38.61
C VAL A 66 13.32 -5.18 -39.59
N THR A 67 12.49 -6.06 -40.16
CA THR A 67 12.89 -7.04 -41.17
C THR A 67 11.99 -6.88 -42.38
N ILE A 68 12.59 -6.67 -43.55
CA ILE A 68 11.87 -6.51 -44.82
C ILE A 68 11.93 -7.84 -45.57
N TYR A 69 10.77 -8.45 -45.82
CA TYR A 69 10.71 -9.74 -46.50
C TYR A 69 11.25 -9.63 -47.95
N GLY A 70 12.04 -10.62 -48.36
CA GLY A 70 12.63 -10.67 -49.71
C GLY A 70 13.95 -9.91 -49.89
N ASN A 71 14.46 -9.22 -48.86
CA ASN A 71 15.79 -8.60 -48.90
C ASN A 71 16.74 -9.18 -47.81
N PRO A 72 17.55 -10.21 -48.11
CA PRO A 72 18.39 -10.90 -47.12
C PRO A 72 19.57 -10.08 -46.58
N GLN A 73 19.83 -8.88 -47.12
CA GLN A 73 20.88 -7.96 -46.64
C GLN A 73 20.41 -7.05 -45.49
N ASP A 74 19.10 -7.00 -45.20
CA ASP A 74 18.50 -6.05 -44.25
C ASP A 74 18.11 -6.66 -42.88
N SER A 75 18.29 -7.98 -42.69
CA SER A 75 17.98 -8.62 -41.42
C SER A 75 19.18 -8.54 -40.47
N THR A 76 19.16 -7.49 -39.63
CA THR A 76 19.90 -7.40 -38.36
C THR A 76 21.42 -7.42 -38.47
N GLN A 77 22.06 -6.27 -38.15
CA GLN A 77 23.46 -6.30 -37.75
C GLN A 77 23.56 -7.27 -36.59
N THR A 78 24.30 -8.35 -36.78
CA THR A 78 24.56 -9.32 -35.73
C THR A 78 25.92 -8.95 -35.17
N THR A 79 26.03 -8.68 -33.86
CA THR A 79 27.35 -8.47 -33.25
C THR A 79 28.21 -9.72 -33.46
N ALA A 80 29.53 -9.61 -33.32
CA ALA A 80 30.44 -10.77 -33.40
C ALA A 80 30.10 -11.90 -32.39
N LEU A 81 29.23 -11.62 -31.42
CA LEU A 81 28.73 -12.54 -30.40
C LEU A 81 27.33 -13.12 -30.70
N GLY A 82 26.75 -12.85 -31.88
CA GLY A 82 25.44 -13.38 -32.25
C GLY A 82 24.25 -12.55 -31.76
N GLU A 83 24.45 -11.36 -31.18
CA GLU A 83 23.35 -10.52 -30.71
C GLU A 83 22.73 -9.74 -31.87
N ILE A 84 21.40 -9.81 -31.96
CA ILE A 84 20.61 -9.01 -32.89
C ILE A 84 20.68 -7.53 -32.47
N VAL A 85 21.26 -6.67 -33.30
CA VAL A 85 21.24 -5.21 -33.12
C VAL A 85 19.98 -4.65 -33.77
N GLY A 86 19.07 -4.14 -32.94
CA GLY A 86 17.92 -3.35 -33.38
C GLY A 86 18.28 -1.89 -33.62
N TYR A 87 17.35 -1.14 -34.21
CA TYR A 87 17.41 0.31 -34.28
C TYR A 87 16.96 0.90 -32.95
N ALA A 88 17.83 1.64 -32.28
CA ALA A 88 17.48 2.37 -31.05
C ALA A 88 16.65 3.61 -31.37
N VAL A 89 15.59 3.84 -30.60
CA VAL A 89 14.77 5.05 -30.67
C VAL A 89 15.49 6.17 -29.95
N ASP A 90 15.86 7.21 -30.70
CA ASP A 90 16.64 8.34 -30.21
C ASP A 90 15.81 9.32 -29.36
N GLU A 91 16.46 10.36 -28.84
CA GLU A 91 15.86 11.41 -28.01
C GLU A 91 14.74 12.19 -28.74
N ASN A 92 14.81 12.27 -30.06
CA ASN A 92 13.75 12.87 -30.89
C ASN A 92 12.60 11.89 -31.13
N GLY A 93 12.68 10.65 -30.64
CA GLY A 93 11.69 9.60 -30.84
C GLY A 93 11.71 9.00 -32.25
N GLU A 94 12.85 9.09 -32.92
CA GLU A 94 13.06 8.62 -34.29
C GLU A 94 14.01 7.42 -34.31
N ILE A 95 13.94 6.65 -35.40
CA ILE A 95 14.98 5.66 -35.73
C ILE A 95 15.67 6.05 -37.02
N ASN A 96 16.94 5.67 -37.15
CA ASN A 96 17.69 5.79 -38.39
C ASN A 96 17.73 4.45 -39.12
N ILE A 97 16.96 4.32 -40.19
CA ILE A 97 16.78 3.09 -40.96
C ILE A 97 17.23 3.28 -42.42
N PRO A 98 17.87 2.27 -43.07
CA PRO A 98 18.27 2.38 -44.47
C PRO A 98 17.13 2.80 -45.41
N LEU A 99 17.47 3.57 -46.46
CA LEU A 99 16.57 4.18 -47.45
C LEU A 99 15.65 5.28 -46.92
N LEU A 100 15.06 5.13 -45.74
CA LEU A 100 14.15 6.13 -45.15
C LEU A 100 14.85 7.15 -44.25
N LYS A 101 16.11 6.91 -43.86
CA LYS A 101 16.88 7.74 -42.93
C LYS A 101 16.13 7.85 -41.59
N GLN A 102 15.79 9.07 -41.16
CA GLN A 102 15.09 9.34 -39.91
C GLN A 102 13.58 9.17 -40.07
N ILE A 103 12.98 8.35 -39.21
CA ILE A 103 11.53 8.18 -39.15
C ILE A 103 11.04 8.19 -37.71
N LYS A 104 10.07 9.07 -37.43
CA LYS A 104 9.41 9.16 -36.12
C LYS A 104 8.60 7.90 -35.81
N VAL A 105 8.93 7.22 -34.72
CA VAL A 105 8.23 6.02 -34.23
C VAL A 105 7.71 6.14 -32.81
N ALA A 106 8.25 7.06 -32.01
CA ALA A 106 7.78 7.26 -30.65
C ALA A 106 6.31 7.71 -30.62
N GLY A 107 5.54 7.10 -29.73
CA GLY A 107 4.10 7.27 -29.60
C GLY A 107 3.26 6.36 -30.52
N LEU A 108 3.87 5.65 -31.47
CA LEU A 108 3.17 4.76 -32.38
C LEU A 108 3.11 3.33 -31.83
N THR A 109 2.02 2.64 -32.13
CA THR A 109 1.86 1.20 -31.91
C THR A 109 2.62 0.39 -32.97
N ARG A 110 2.84 -0.90 -32.71
CA ARG A 110 3.43 -1.85 -33.69
C ARG A 110 2.74 -1.76 -35.05
N ARG A 111 1.40 -1.74 -35.07
CA ARG A 111 0.62 -1.70 -36.31
C ARG A 111 0.87 -0.41 -37.10
N GLU A 112 0.81 0.74 -36.42
CA GLU A 112 1.03 2.04 -37.06
C GLU A 112 2.46 2.19 -37.57
N ILE A 113 3.45 1.63 -36.86
CA ILE A 113 4.84 1.62 -37.34
C ILE A 113 4.98 0.77 -38.60
N ILE A 114 4.37 -0.43 -38.65
CA ILE A 114 4.40 -1.28 -39.84
C ILE A 114 3.79 -0.53 -41.03
N GLU A 115 2.58 0.01 -40.88
CA GLU A 115 1.89 0.77 -41.93
C GLU A 115 2.74 1.94 -42.43
N LYS A 116 3.34 2.70 -41.50
CA LYS A 116 4.20 3.85 -41.81
C LYS A 116 5.48 3.45 -42.54
N LEU A 117 6.09 2.33 -42.15
CA LEU A 117 7.29 1.82 -42.80
C LEU A 117 6.96 1.27 -44.19
N GLU A 118 5.86 0.53 -44.36
CA GLU A 118 5.43 -0.01 -45.66
C GLU A 118 5.14 1.11 -46.66
N GLU A 119 4.45 2.17 -46.22
CA GLU A 119 4.24 3.37 -47.03
C GLU A 119 5.58 4.04 -47.41
N GLY A 120 6.50 4.19 -46.46
CA GLY A 120 7.82 4.76 -46.70
C GLY A 120 8.64 3.97 -47.72
N TYR A 121 8.69 2.64 -47.56
CA TYR A 121 9.47 1.75 -48.41
C TYR A 121 8.85 1.52 -49.80
N SER A 122 7.55 1.74 -49.98
CA SER A 122 6.87 1.56 -51.27
C SER A 122 7.49 2.36 -52.43
N LYS A 123 8.21 3.45 -52.11
CA LYS A 123 8.94 4.29 -53.08
C LYS A 123 10.21 3.63 -53.61
N PHE A 124 10.72 2.62 -52.93
CA PHE A 124 12.01 1.97 -53.20
C PHE A 124 11.86 0.47 -53.49
N ILE A 125 10.86 -0.17 -52.89
CA ILE A 125 10.59 -1.60 -52.98
C ILE A 125 9.13 -1.78 -53.40
N LYS A 126 8.89 -2.63 -54.40
CA LYS A 126 7.54 -2.99 -54.82
C LYS A 126 6.94 -3.98 -53.82
N ASP A 127 5.78 -3.66 -53.27
CA ASP A 127 5.03 -4.50 -52.31
C ASP A 127 5.89 -4.93 -51.09
N PRO A 128 6.40 -3.96 -50.29
CA PRO A 128 7.22 -4.28 -49.13
C PRO A 128 6.36 -4.92 -48.04
N HIS A 129 6.81 -6.08 -47.53
CA HIS A 129 6.19 -6.70 -46.36
C HIS A 129 7.14 -6.60 -45.16
N ILE A 130 6.68 -5.95 -44.08
CA ILE A 130 7.54 -5.58 -42.95
C ILE A 130 7.18 -6.34 -41.69
N MET A 131 8.18 -7.02 -41.12
CA MET A 131 8.11 -7.56 -39.77
C MET A 131 8.78 -6.60 -38.79
N PHE A 132 8.10 -6.35 -37.68
CA PHE A 132 8.54 -5.42 -36.64
C PHE A 132 8.54 -6.14 -35.29
N ASP A 133 9.63 -6.11 -34.53
CA ASP A 133 9.67 -6.63 -33.17
C ASP A 133 10.41 -5.67 -32.23
N ILE A 134 9.98 -5.59 -30.97
CA ILE A 134 10.70 -4.83 -29.94
C ILE A 134 11.69 -5.78 -29.30
N VAL A 135 12.99 -5.52 -29.48
CA VAL A 135 14.08 -6.34 -28.94
C VAL A 135 14.38 -5.92 -27.51
N LYS A 136 14.24 -4.63 -27.20
CA LYS A 136 14.44 -4.07 -25.87
C LYS A 136 13.37 -3.04 -25.55
N TYR A 137 12.73 -3.25 -24.41
CA TYR A 137 11.77 -2.32 -23.82
C TYR A 137 12.53 -1.38 -22.88
N GLY A 138 12.87 -0.21 -23.39
CA GLY A 138 13.75 0.75 -22.72
C GLY A 138 13.10 2.10 -22.45
N SER A 139 11.83 2.28 -22.81
CA SER A 139 11.13 3.56 -22.67
C SER A 139 10.22 3.68 -21.47
N LYS A 140 9.64 2.56 -20.98
CA LYS A 140 8.67 2.56 -19.88
C LYS A 140 9.08 1.56 -18.80
N PHE A 141 8.96 1.97 -17.54
CA PHE A 141 9.41 1.16 -16.41
C PHE A 141 8.47 1.27 -15.21
N TYR A 142 8.41 0.17 -14.46
CA TYR A 142 7.91 0.16 -13.09
C TYR A 142 9.04 -0.13 -12.12
N TYR A 143 8.84 0.23 -10.86
CA TYR A 143 9.84 0.12 -9.81
C TYR A 143 9.35 -0.84 -8.73
N VAL A 144 10.27 -1.62 -8.17
CA VAL A 144 9.99 -2.46 -7.00
C VAL A 144 10.95 -2.09 -5.90
N VAL A 145 10.43 -1.77 -4.73
CA VAL A 145 11.20 -1.36 -3.55
C VAL A 145 10.71 -2.10 -2.30
N GLY A 146 11.55 -2.14 -1.26
CA GLY A 146 11.22 -2.76 0.01
C GLY A 146 11.78 -4.18 0.17
N ASN A 147 11.06 -5.05 0.87
CA ASN A 147 11.51 -6.38 1.27
C ASN A 147 11.39 -7.42 0.14
N VAL A 148 12.14 -7.21 -0.94
CA VAL A 148 12.25 -8.15 -2.05
C VAL A 148 13.71 -8.45 -2.37
N LYS A 149 13.96 -9.63 -2.93
CA LYS A 149 15.28 -10.03 -3.39
C LYS A 149 15.75 -9.19 -4.58
N ASN A 150 14.84 -8.92 -5.51
CA ASN A 150 15.14 -8.22 -6.77
C ASN A 150 14.46 -6.84 -6.78
N ALA A 151 14.94 -5.94 -5.92
CA ALA A 151 14.51 -4.55 -5.96
C ALA A 151 15.11 -3.82 -7.18
N GLY A 152 14.43 -2.78 -7.65
CA GLY A 152 14.92 -1.89 -8.69
C GLY A 152 13.94 -1.65 -9.83
N LYS A 153 14.51 -1.19 -10.94
CA LYS A 153 13.81 -0.76 -12.16
C LYS A 153 13.54 -1.96 -13.06
N ASN A 154 12.28 -2.14 -13.48
CA ASN A 154 11.84 -3.25 -14.33
C ASN A 154 11.13 -2.71 -15.58
N PRO A 155 11.43 -3.23 -16.78
CA PRO A 155 10.83 -2.76 -18.03
C PRO A 155 9.37 -3.19 -18.16
N ILE A 156 8.52 -2.28 -18.64
CA ILE A 156 7.14 -2.57 -19.03
C ILE A 156 7.14 -3.09 -20.46
N LYS A 157 6.64 -4.31 -20.65
CA LYS A 157 6.52 -4.98 -21.95
C LYS A 157 5.07 -4.95 -22.41
N VAL A 158 4.83 -5.50 -23.60
CA VAL A 158 3.47 -5.79 -24.07
C VAL A 158 2.76 -6.68 -23.04
N ASN A 159 1.55 -6.28 -22.63
CA ASN A 159 0.70 -6.96 -21.65
C ASN A 159 1.23 -7.04 -20.21
N THR A 160 2.23 -6.24 -19.84
CA THR A 160 2.70 -6.21 -18.45
C THR A 160 1.60 -5.69 -17.52
N ASN A 161 1.12 -6.61 -16.68
CA ASN A 161 0.02 -6.39 -15.75
C ASN A 161 0.46 -6.58 -14.29
N MET A 162 -0.41 -6.19 -13.36
CA MET A 162 -0.13 -6.27 -11.92
C MET A 162 0.15 -7.70 -11.47
N LEU A 163 -0.56 -8.69 -12.01
CA LEU A 163 -0.34 -10.09 -11.65
C LEU A 163 1.08 -10.55 -12.05
N GLU A 164 1.52 -10.24 -13.27
CA GLU A 164 2.88 -10.53 -13.74
C GLU A 164 3.93 -9.87 -12.84
N ALA A 165 3.75 -8.59 -12.52
CA ALA A 165 4.70 -7.87 -11.67
C ALA A 165 4.78 -8.45 -10.26
N VAL A 166 3.63 -8.66 -9.60
CA VAL A 166 3.59 -9.18 -8.21
C VAL A 166 4.12 -10.61 -8.13
N THR A 167 3.81 -11.47 -9.11
CA THR A 167 4.36 -12.85 -9.13
C THR A 167 5.86 -12.89 -9.40
N GLY A 168 6.41 -11.88 -10.07
CA GLY A 168 7.85 -11.69 -10.25
C GLY A 168 8.57 -11.18 -8.98
N MET A 169 7.83 -10.65 -8.00
CA MET A 169 8.40 -10.19 -6.74
C MET A 169 8.70 -11.38 -5.84
N VAL A 170 9.99 -11.64 -5.62
CA VAL A 170 10.43 -12.66 -4.67
C VAL A 170 10.71 -11.96 -3.33
N PRO A 171 9.96 -12.26 -2.25
CA PRO A 171 10.25 -11.73 -0.93
C PRO A 171 11.70 -11.98 -0.54
N SER A 172 12.33 -10.99 0.10
CA SER A 172 13.69 -11.17 0.59
C SER A 172 13.65 -12.13 1.78
N SER A 173 14.14 -13.36 1.61
CA SER A 173 14.29 -14.33 2.70
C SER A 173 15.40 -13.88 3.64
N THR A 174 15.05 -12.93 4.48
CA THR A 174 15.78 -12.60 5.71
C THR A 174 15.04 -13.26 6.85
N SER A 175 15.75 -13.57 7.93
CA SER A 175 15.32 -14.34 9.11
C SER A 175 14.08 -13.82 9.87
N GLU A 176 13.34 -12.86 9.32
CA GLU A 176 12.08 -12.38 9.87
C GLU A 176 10.98 -13.43 9.63
N LYS A 177 10.46 -13.96 10.74
CA LYS A 177 9.21 -14.75 10.71
C LYS A 177 8.05 -13.81 10.38
N GLY A 178 7.22 -14.20 9.43
CA GLY A 178 5.97 -13.52 9.09
C GLY A 178 5.61 -13.70 7.61
N SER A 179 4.33 -13.56 7.29
CA SER A 179 3.82 -13.58 5.92
C SER A 179 3.50 -12.17 5.44
N ILE A 180 3.84 -11.88 4.19
CA ILE A 180 3.43 -10.64 3.52
C ILE A 180 2.04 -10.89 2.93
N GLU A 181 1.02 -10.25 3.51
CA GLU A 181 -0.34 -10.30 2.94
C GLU A 181 -0.55 -9.24 1.86
N PHE A 182 0.15 -8.12 1.95
CA PHE A 182 -0.06 -6.97 1.07
C PHE A 182 1.22 -6.50 0.38
N VAL A 183 1.05 -6.15 -0.89
CA VAL A 183 1.97 -5.31 -1.66
C VAL A 183 1.25 -4.02 -2.00
N TYR A 184 1.93 -2.89 -1.96
CA TYR A 184 1.32 -1.59 -2.26
C TYR A 184 1.80 -1.10 -3.62
N LEU A 185 0.88 -0.75 -4.51
CA LEU A 185 1.20 -0.08 -5.76
C LEU A 185 0.92 1.41 -5.63
N LYS A 186 1.94 2.23 -5.85
CA LYS A 186 1.81 3.68 -5.97
C LYS A 186 1.76 4.08 -7.44
N ARG A 187 0.77 4.88 -7.82
CA ARG A 187 0.64 5.56 -9.11
C ARG A 187 0.26 7.02 -8.87
N GLY A 188 1.16 7.95 -9.18
CA GLY A 188 0.96 9.37 -8.81
C GLY A 188 0.83 9.52 -7.29
N GLU A 189 -0.27 10.11 -6.83
CA GLU A 189 -0.61 10.26 -5.41
C GLU A 189 -1.45 9.09 -4.86
N THR A 190 -1.96 8.22 -5.73
CA THR A 190 -2.82 7.09 -5.37
C THR A 190 -1.97 5.89 -4.92
N VAL A 191 -2.34 5.27 -3.79
CA VAL A 191 -1.72 4.04 -3.28
C VAL A 191 -2.76 2.94 -3.18
N LEU A 192 -2.52 1.85 -3.90
CA LEU A 192 -3.42 0.71 -4.03
C LEU A 192 -2.86 -0.51 -3.27
N PRO A 193 -3.56 -1.01 -2.23
CA PRO A 193 -3.20 -2.27 -1.59
C PRO A 193 -3.58 -3.47 -2.46
N ILE A 194 -2.63 -4.36 -2.69
CA ILE A 194 -2.79 -5.60 -3.44
C ILE A 194 -2.63 -6.77 -2.47
N SER A 195 -3.68 -7.55 -2.32
CA SER A 195 -3.66 -8.74 -1.45
C SER A 195 -3.09 -9.94 -2.19
N ILE A 196 -2.09 -10.58 -1.57
CA ILE A 196 -1.49 -11.82 -2.06
C ILE A 196 -2.47 -13.00 -1.93
N SER A 197 -3.28 -13.03 -0.85
CA SER A 197 -4.30 -14.08 -0.68
C SER A 197 -5.41 -13.96 -1.73
N GLU A 198 -5.82 -12.76 -2.12
CA GLU A 198 -6.81 -12.56 -3.18
C GLU A 198 -6.28 -12.97 -4.56
N ILE A 199 -4.99 -12.76 -4.83
CA ILE A 199 -4.30 -13.30 -6.02
C ILE A 199 -4.31 -14.83 -5.99
N ALA A 200 -3.88 -15.43 -4.87
CA ALA A 200 -3.73 -16.87 -4.75
C ALA A 200 -5.06 -17.63 -4.82
N THR A 201 -6.13 -17.03 -4.29
CA THR A 201 -7.49 -17.61 -4.32
C THR A 201 -8.25 -17.30 -5.61
N GLY A 202 -7.74 -16.39 -6.45
CA GLY A 202 -8.45 -15.91 -7.64
C GLY A 202 -9.72 -15.12 -7.33
N LYS A 203 -9.90 -14.67 -6.08
CA LYS A 203 -11.06 -13.87 -5.66
C LYS A 203 -11.14 -12.56 -6.44
N ARG A 204 -9.99 -12.02 -6.85
CA ARG A 204 -9.86 -10.84 -7.71
C ARG A 204 -8.87 -11.13 -8.83
N ASP A 205 -9.23 -10.72 -10.05
CA ASP A 205 -8.41 -10.93 -11.24
C ASP A 205 -7.51 -9.71 -11.48
N PHE A 206 -6.28 -9.77 -10.96
CA PHE A 206 -5.31 -8.69 -11.12
C PHE A 206 -4.66 -8.65 -12.52
N SER A 207 -4.94 -9.62 -13.40
CA SER A 207 -4.40 -9.63 -14.77
C SER A 207 -5.00 -8.55 -15.66
N LYS A 208 -6.16 -8.00 -15.27
CA LYS A 208 -6.87 -6.94 -16.00
C LYS A 208 -6.30 -5.54 -15.80
N TYR A 209 -5.42 -5.36 -14.82
CA TYR A 209 -4.86 -4.04 -14.50
C TYR A 209 -3.44 -3.94 -15.03
N TYR A 210 -3.24 -3.08 -16.02
CA TYR A 210 -1.95 -2.88 -16.67
C TYR A 210 -1.11 -1.82 -15.97
N LEU A 211 0.20 -2.01 -16.03
CA LEU A 211 1.15 -1.06 -15.46
C LEU A 211 1.37 0.13 -16.38
N LYS A 212 1.58 1.30 -15.77
CA LYS A 212 1.96 2.55 -16.44
C LYS A 212 3.38 2.90 -16.05
N ASP A 213 4.03 3.71 -16.90
CA ASP A 213 5.37 4.21 -16.60
C ASP A 213 5.37 4.99 -15.27
N GLY A 214 6.36 4.72 -14.42
CA GLY A 214 6.48 5.33 -13.10
C GLY A 214 5.76 4.60 -11.96
N ASP A 215 4.96 3.58 -12.26
CA ASP A 215 4.32 2.73 -11.25
C ASP A 215 5.36 2.16 -10.28
N THR A 216 5.10 2.27 -8.98
CA THR A 216 6.07 1.85 -7.94
C THR A 216 5.41 0.89 -6.96
N PHE A 217 5.90 -0.34 -6.92
CA PHE A 217 5.51 -1.33 -5.95
C PHE A 217 6.40 -1.23 -4.70
N TYR A 218 5.75 -1.18 -3.54
CA TYR A 218 6.38 -1.28 -2.25
C TYR A 218 5.97 -2.58 -1.57
N VAL A 219 6.97 -3.40 -1.28
CA VAL A 219 6.81 -4.63 -0.52
C VAL A 219 7.24 -4.38 0.92
N PRO A 220 6.32 -4.38 1.88
CA PRO A 220 6.64 -4.13 3.28
C PRO A 220 7.50 -5.27 3.86
N ALA A 221 8.21 -4.99 4.95
CA ALA A 221 8.79 -6.06 5.76
C ALA A 221 7.66 -6.90 6.40
N PRO A 222 7.85 -8.21 6.63
CA PRO A 222 6.84 -9.06 7.30
C PRO A 222 6.35 -8.47 8.63
N SER A 223 7.24 -7.81 9.39
CA SER A 223 6.92 -7.13 10.65
C SER A 223 5.97 -5.94 10.51
N ALA A 224 5.84 -5.37 9.31
CA ALA A 224 4.98 -4.22 9.06
C ALA A 224 3.51 -4.62 8.83
N ASN A 225 3.19 -5.91 8.62
CA ASN A 225 1.81 -6.40 8.47
C ASN A 225 1.15 -6.74 9.82
N ARG A 226 1.27 -5.84 10.79
CA ARG A 226 0.81 -6.06 12.16
C ARG A 226 -0.16 -4.98 12.60
N VAL A 227 -1.12 -5.40 13.40
CA VAL A 227 -2.02 -4.53 14.16
C VAL A 227 -1.83 -4.80 15.63
N TYR A 228 -2.10 -3.80 16.45
CA TYR A 228 -1.81 -3.85 17.87
C TYR A 228 -3.11 -3.72 18.64
N ILE A 229 -3.29 -4.55 19.66
CA ILE A 229 -4.39 -4.42 20.61
C ILE A 229 -3.86 -4.39 22.02
N LEU A 230 -4.32 -3.39 22.78
CA LEU A 230 -3.89 -3.10 24.14
C LEU A 230 -5.13 -2.90 25.03
N GLY A 231 -4.90 -2.90 26.35
CA GLY A 231 -5.96 -2.70 27.34
C GLY A 231 -6.60 -4.00 27.79
N GLU A 232 -7.89 -3.96 28.10
CA GLU A 232 -8.63 -5.06 28.76
C GLU A 232 -9.04 -6.18 27.80
N VAL A 233 -8.05 -6.85 27.21
CA VAL A 233 -8.18 -8.09 26.43
C VAL A 233 -7.34 -9.20 27.05
N LYS A 234 -7.65 -10.47 26.77
CA LYS A 234 -6.95 -11.59 27.42
C LYS A 234 -5.46 -11.61 27.08
N ASN A 235 -5.12 -11.37 25.82
CA ASN A 235 -3.76 -11.40 25.30
C ASN A 235 -3.45 -10.07 24.57
N PRO A 236 -3.05 -9.01 25.28
CA PRO A 236 -2.65 -7.75 24.64
C PRO A 236 -1.32 -7.94 23.90
N GLY A 237 -1.18 -7.35 22.72
CA GLY A 237 0.03 -7.51 21.92
C GLY A 237 -0.12 -7.11 20.46
N ALA A 238 0.89 -7.48 19.67
CA ALA A 238 0.89 -7.32 18.23
C ALA A 238 0.41 -8.61 17.56
N PHE A 239 -0.49 -8.48 16.61
CA PHE A 239 -1.08 -9.58 15.86
C PHE A 239 -0.81 -9.39 14.37
N GLU A 240 -0.50 -10.49 13.69
CA GLU A 240 -0.28 -10.49 12.24
C GLU A 240 -1.62 -10.52 11.52
N MET A 241 -1.77 -9.66 10.51
CA MET A 241 -2.99 -9.62 9.71
C MET A 241 -2.97 -10.78 8.70
N ASN A 242 -3.80 -11.79 8.94
CA ASN A 242 -3.86 -13.01 8.12
C ASN A 242 -4.82 -12.91 6.92
N SER A 243 -5.44 -11.75 6.69
CA SER A 243 -6.43 -11.55 5.65
C SER A 243 -6.51 -10.09 5.26
N ALA A 244 -6.84 -9.84 3.99
CA ALA A 244 -7.10 -8.49 3.55
C ALA A 244 -8.23 -7.84 4.36
N ASN A 245 -9.28 -8.58 4.68
CA ASN A 245 -10.48 -8.10 5.37
C ASN A 245 -10.38 -8.21 6.90
N TYR A 246 -9.17 -8.17 7.46
CA TYR A 246 -8.97 -8.26 8.91
C TYR A 246 -9.67 -7.12 9.63
N THR A 247 -10.55 -7.45 10.57
CA THR A 247 -11.48 -6.53 11.24
C THR A 247 -11.17 -6.33 12.72
N MET A 248 -11.87 -5.35 13.31
CA MET A 248 -11.94 -5.16 14.75
C MET A 248 -12.41 -6.42 15.50
N ILE A 249 -13.30 -7.22 14.90
CA ILE A 249 -13.73 -8.48 15.50
C ILE A 249 -12.59 -9.49 15.50
N ASP A 250 -11.85 -9.59 14.39
CA ASP A 250 -10.75 -10.54 14.24
C ASP A 250 -9.63 -10.26 15.25
N ILE A 251 -9.23 -9.00 15.43
CA ILE A 251 -8.19 -8.65 16.41
C ILE A 251 -8.64 -8.91 17.85
N ILE A 252 -9.91 -8.68 18.18
CA ILE A 252 -10.45 -8.96 19.50
C ILE A 252 -10.49 -10.47 19.74
N ALA A 253 -10.89 -11.24 18.73
CA ALA A 253 -10.91 -12.70 18.79
C ALA A 253 -9.51 -13.28 18.95
N ASP A 254 -8.54 -12.81 18.16
CA ASP A 254 -7.13 -13.23 18.25
C ASP A 254 -6.51 -12.87 19.61
N ALA A 255 -6.90 -11.74 20.20
CA ALA A 255 -6.55 -11.36 21.57
C ALA A 255 -7.26 -12.17 22.65
N GLY A 256 -8.10 -13.14 22.28
CA GLY A 256 -8.83 -14.03 23.20
C GLY A 256 -10.12 -13.43 23.77
N GLY A 257 -10.57 -12.29 23.24
CA GLY A 257 -11.75 -11.56 23.69
C GLY A 257 -11.46 -10.55 24.81
N LEU A 258 -12.50 -9.79 25.18
CA LEU A 258 -12.43 -8.79 26.23
C LEU A 258 -12.35 -9.44 27.62
N VAL A 259 -11.62 -8.80 28.54
CA VAL A 259 -11.55 -9.21 29.95
C VAL A 259 -12.72 -8.62 30.71
N GLN A 260 -13.63 -9.47 31.15
CA GLN A 260 -14.75 -9.08 32.01
C GLN A 260 -14.39 -9.26 33.50
N PRO A 261 -14.86 -8.39 34.40
CA PRO A 261 -15.75 -7.25 34.16
C PRO A 261 -15.04 -5.98 33.69
N ASN A 262 -13.71 -5.94 33.71
CA ASN A 262 -12.95 -4.69 33.55
C ASN A 262 -13.16 -3.95 32.21
N ALA A 263 -13.58 -4.64 31.16
CA ALA A 263 -13.97 -4.08 29.87
C ALA A 263 -15.48 -3.77 29.74
N ALA A 264 -16.25 -3.79 30.84
CA ALA A 264 -17.72 -3.71 30.80
C ALA A 264 -18.28 -2.38 30.26
N ASP A 265 -17.45 -1.34 30.19
CA ASP A 265 -17.81 -0.06 29.57
C ASP A 265 -17.78 -0.11 28.03
N GLY A 266 -17.29 -1.21 27.43
CA GLY A 266 -17.42 -1.52 26.01
C GLY A 266 -16.71 -0.57 25.05
N ARG A 267 -16.06 0.49 25.54
CA ARG A 267 -15.40 1.49 24.70
C ARG A 267 -14.09 0.98 24.14
N ILE A 268 -13.99 1.03 22.82
CA ILE A 268 -12.83 0.61 22.03
C ILE A 268 -12.35 1.80 21.23
N TYR A 269 -11.06 2.08 21.28
CA TYR A 269 -10.44 3.19 20.57
C TYR A 269 -9.50 2.65 19.51
N MET A 270 -9.62 3.11 18.27
CA MET A 270 -8.70 2.80 17.18
C MET A 270 -7.90 4.05 16.84
N VAL A 271 -6.58 3.92 16.84
CA VAL A 271 -5.66 4.95 16.35
C VAL A 271 -5.05 4.47 15.04
N ARG A 272 -5.32 5.21 13.97
CA ARG A 272 -4.71 5.03 12.65
C ARG A 272 -3.79 6.20 12.33
N GLN A 273 -2.62 5.93 11.75
CA GLN A 273 -1.69 6.97 11.32
C GLN A 273 -1.80 7.18 9.80
N THR A 274 -2.15 8.39 9.37
CA THR A 274 -2.29 8.75 7.95
C THR A 274 -1.54 10.05 7.70
N GLY A 275 -0.53 10.03 6.81
CA GLY A 275 0.20 11.24 6.42
C GLY A 275 0.84 12.02 7.57
N GLY A 276 1.32 11.33 8.62
CA GLY A 276 1.90 11.95 9.82
C GLY A 276 0.88 12.50 10.83
N LYS A 277 -0.42 12.39 10.55
CA LYS A 277 -1.51 12.69 11.49
C LYS A 277 -2.04 11.40 12.12
N HIS A 278 -2.67 11.53 13.29
CA HIS A 278 -3.34 10.41 13.97
C HIS A 278 -4.86 10.60 13.89
N LEU A 279 -5.55 9.63 13.30
CA LEU A 279 -6.99 9.50 13.33
C LEU A 279 -7.37 8.63 14.54
N LEU A 280 -8.16 9.17 15.45
CA LEU A 280 -8.70 8.44 16.59
C LEU A 280 -10.21 8.23 16.37
N ILE A 281 -10.64 6.96 16.32
CA ILE A 281 -12.06 6.60 16.21
C ILE A 281 -12.45 5.85 17.48
N GLN A 282 -13.59 6.23 18.07
CA GLN A 282 -14.18 5.51 19.19
C GLN A 282 -15.33 4.62 18.68
N PHE A 283 -15.35 3.39 19.17
CA PHE A 283 -16.40 2.41 18.94
C PHE A 283 -16.95 1.90 20.27
N HIS A 284 -18.17 1.37 20.23
CA HIS A 284 -18.71 0.55 21.30
C HIS A 284 -18.67 -0.92 20.88
N PHE A 285 -18.30 -1.80 21.80
CA PHE A 285 -18.15 -3.24 21.54
C PHE A 285 -19.46 -3.85 21.02
N ASP A 286 -20.59 -3.48 21.62
CA ASP A 286 -21.89 -3.99 21.18
C ASP A 286 -22.22 -3.57 19.73
N ASP A 287 -21.82 -2.37 19.31
CA ASP A 287 -22.07 -1.89 17.95
C ASP A 287 -21.19 -2.64 16.93
N ILE A 288 -19.97 -3.01 17.31
CA ILE A 288 -19.09 -3.85 16.50
C ILE A 288 -19.67 -5.27 16.41
N MET A 289 -20.07 -5.88 17.53
CA MET A 289 -20.57 -7.25 17.56
C MET A 289 -21.92 -7.41 16.89
N THR A 290 -22.79 -6.39 16.96
CA THR A 290 -24.10 -6.39 16.29
C THR A 290 -24.03 -5.94 14.83
N GLY A 291 -22.85 -5.52 14.34
CA GLY A 291 -22.65 -5.02 12.98
C GLY A 291 -23.18 -3.61 12.73
N LYS A 292 -23.70 -2.91 13.76
CA LYS A 292 -24.16 -1.51 13.66
C LYS A 292 -23.04 -0.54 13.30
N ALA A 293 -21.81 -0.84 13.74
CA ALA A 293 -20.62 -0.09 13.38
C ALA A 293 -20.10 -0.38 11.95
N GLY A 294 -20.77 -1.25 11.20
CA GLY A 294 -20.26 -1.79 9.94
C GLY A 294 -19.09 -2.76 10.15
N GLN A 295 -18.52 -3.25 9.04
CA GLN A 295 -17.30 -4.05 9.09
C GLN A 295 -16.09 -3.13 9.31
N VAL A 296 -15.73 -2.89 10.57
CA VAL A 296 -14.58 -2.05 10.95
C VAL A 296 -13.29 -2.77 10.56
N ARG A 297 -12.77 -2.47 9.36
CA ARG A 297 -11.54 -3.06 8.81
C ARG A 297 -10.30 -2.33 9.30
N LEU A 298 -9.31 -3.11 9.73
CA LEU A 298 -8.03 -2.60 10.21
C LEU A 298 -7.00 -2.53 9.08
N MET A 299 -6.03 -1.66 9.24
CA MET A 299 -4.87 -1.50 8.36
C MET A 299 -3.59 -1.79 9.13
N PRO A 300 -2.52 -2.23 8.45
CA PRO A 300 -1.24 -2.42 9.09
C PRO A 300 -0.78 -1.15 9.83
N GLY A 301 -0.35 -1.32 11.08
CA GLY A 301 0.03 -0.23 11.99
C GLY A 301 -1.10 0.34 12.85
N ASP A 302 -2.36 -0.06 12.62
CA ASP A 302 -3.47 0.34 13.48
C ASP A 302 -3.27 -0.15 14.91
N ARG A 303 -3.67 0.70 15.86
CA ARG A 303 -3.59 0.40 17.29
C ARG A 303 -4.97 0.50 17.90
N VAL A 304 -5.45 -0.62 18.42
CA VAL A 304 -6.73 -0.76 19.11
C VAL A 304 -6.47 -0.75 20.61
N TYR A 305 -7.26 0.00 21.35
CA TYR A 305 -7.19 0.08 22.81
C TYR A 305 -8.57 -0.16 23.40
N VAL A 306 -8.69 -1.19 24.23
CA VAL A 306 -9.91 -1.52 24.96
C VAL A 306 -9.84 -0.85 26.34
N ALA A 307 -10.77 0.06 26.62
CA ALA A 307 -10.75 0.84 27.85
C ALA A 307 -11.22 0.06 29.09
N THR A 308 -10.69 0.46 30.25
CA THR A 308 -11.08 -0.03 31.58
C THR A 308 -12.33 0.69 32.10
N MET A 309 -13.14 -0.01 32.91
CA MET A 309 -14.31 0.55 33.63
C MET A 309 -13.99 1.78 34.50
N ALA A 310 -12.75 1.95 34.95
CA ALA A 310 -12.31 3.09 35.75
C ALA A 310 -11.24 3.88 34.98
N LEU A 311 -11.55 5.15 34.65
CA LEU A 311 -10.67 6.18 34.06
C LEU A 311 -10.57 6.19 32.52
N VAL A 312 -11.27 7.14 31.89
CA VAL A 312 -10.95 7.58 30.52
C VAL A 312 -10.74 9.09 30.54
N SER A 313 -9.47 9.51 30.39
CA SER A 313 -9.14 10.86 29.95
C SER A 313 -8.29 10.72 28.69
N TYR A 314 -8.64 11.44 27.62
CA TYR A 314 -7.97 11.40 26.31
C TYR A 314 -6.44 11.53 26.43
N ASN A 315 -5.97 12.41 27.32
CA ASN A 315 -4.54 12.61 27.56
C ASN A 315 -3.82 11.35 28.08
N ARG A 316 -4.49 10.44 28.80
CA ARG A 316 -3.89 9.22 29.35
C ARG A 316 -3.81 8.09 28.33
N ILE A 317 -4.77 7.97 27.40
CA ILE A 317 -4.69 7.03 26.26
C ILE A 317 -3.54 7.44 25.34
N ILE A 318 -3.46 8.73 24.99
CA ILE A 318 -2.32 9.25 24.24
C ILE A 318 -1.02 8.99 24.99
N GLN A 319 -0.94 9.22 26.31
CA GLN A 319 0.28 8.93 27.08
C GLN A 319 0.62 7.44 27.25
N GLN A 320 -0.33 6.52 27.12
CA GLN A 320 -0.07 5.08 27.20
C GLN A 320 0.39 4.49 25.88
N ILE A 321 -0.06 5.05 24.74
CA ILE A 321 0.35 4.60 23.41
C ILE A 321 1.53 5.45 22.89
N ALA A 322 1.71 6.69 23.37
CA ALA A 322 2.81 7.61 23.00
C ALA A 322 4.22 6.99 23.12
N PRO A 323 4.57 6.21 24.17
CA PRO A 323 5.88 5.58 24.28
C PRO A 323 6.18 4.63 23.10
N THR A 324 5.15 3.93 22.62
CA THR A 324 5.21 3.05 21.44
C THR A 324 5.35 3.86 20.14
N PHE A 325 4.80 5.06 20.08
CA PHE A 325 5.02 5.99 18.96
C PHE A 325 6.45 6.59 18.98
N SER A 326 7.01 6.92 20.15
CA SER A 326 8.35 7.51 20.27
C SER A 326 9.51 6.57 19.90
N LEU A 327 9.33 5.24 20.03
CA LEU A 327 10.33 4.25 19.60
C LEU A 327 10.49 4.17 18.08
N LEU A 328 9.49 4.61 17.31
CA LEU A 328 9.55 4.70 15.84
C LEU A 328 9.91 6.10 15.34
N TYR A 329 9.87 7.12 16.21
CA TYR A 329 10.23 8.50 15.85
C TYR A 329 11.73 8.68 15.57
N THR A 330 12.59 7.79 16.07
CA THR A 330 14.00 7.71 15.66
C THR A 330 14.21 7.04 14.30
N GLY A 331 13.24 6.28 13.79
CA GLY A 331 13.28 5.71 12.43
C GLY A 331 12.77 6.66 11.36
N THR A 332 11.78 7.50 11.67
CA THR A 332 11.20 8.48 10.73
C THR A 332 12.07 9.72 10.50
N LEU A 333 13.08 9.99 11.34
CA LEU A 333 14.10 11.00 11.04
C LEU A 333 14.99 10.61 9.84
N LEU A 334 15.06 9.32 9.48
CA LEU A 334 15.66 8.89 8.21
C LEU A 334 14.73 9.13 7.00
N TYR A 335 13.41 9.12 7.20
CA TYR A 335 12.42 9.41 6.16
C TYR A 335 12.39 10.91 5.78
N ASN A 336 12.47 11.81 6.76
CA ASN A 336 12.48 13.26 6.51
C ASN A 336 13.79 13.79 5.88
N ASN A 337 14.90 13.04 5.96
CA ASN A 337 16.14 13.39 5.25
C ASN A 337 16.15 12.91 3.79
N TRP A 338 15.14 12.13 3.37
CA TRP A 338 14.99 11.65 1.99
C TRP A 338 13.98 12.48 1.19
N THR A 339 13.21 13.35 1.86
CA THR A 339 12.24 14.28 1.26
C THR A 339 12.76 15.72 1.19
N LYS A 340 14.08 15.93 1.29
CA LYS A 340 14.74 17.19 0.92
C LYS A 340 15.67 17.01 -0.28
#